data_AF-A0A200R4Y9-F1
#
_entry.id   AF-A0A200R4Y9-F1
#
_cell.length_a   1.000
_cell.length_b   1.000
_cell.length_c   1.000
_cell.angle_alpha   90.00
_cell.angle_beta   90.00
_cell.angle_gamma   90.00
#
_symmetry.space_group_name_H-M   'P 1'
#
loop_
_entity.id
_entity.type
_entity.pdbx_description
1 polymer ?
#
loop_
_entity_poly.entity_id
_entity_poly.type
_entity_poly.pdbx_seq_one_letter_code
_entity_poly.pdbx_strand_id
1 'polypeptide(L)'
;MASLLESGWLYLITHFSDFQLACLGSFFLHESVFFFSGLPFIFLERAGYLKKYKIQSKNNTPAAQEKCIARLVMYHFGVNLPVMIFSYPVFRYMGMQSSLPLPSWKVVLTQILFYFILEDFVFYWGHRILHTKWLYKHVHSVHHEYATPFGLTSEYAHPAEILFLGFATIIGPAITGPHLLTLWLWMVLRVLETVEAHCGYHFPWSFSNFLPLYGGADFHDYHHRLLYTKSGNYSSTFTYMDWRTPRTSGKLVCVLVSTYGDRRSATSQTRLTNLNLHSEIDIGDVADDHVFRASTYLSGEFLLALCGPHGLHLIQVFSFAGGGSFGITLPQEVVPFLCFGDLSGSLTP
;
A
#
# COMPACT_ATOMS: atom_id res chain seq x y z
N MET A 1 29.41 -5.43 32.41
CA MET A 1 29.39 -4.09 31.79
C MET A 1 28.01 -3.91 31.18
N ALA A 2 27.35 -2.78 31.45
CA ALA A 2 26.07 -2.48 30.80
C ALA A 2 26.29 -2.40 29.28
N SER A 3 25.32 -2.88 28.50
CA SER A 3 25.38 -2.72 27.04
C SER A 3 25.36 -1.24 26.63
N LEU A 4 25.74 -0.92 25.39
CA LEU A 4 25.63 0.45 24.87
C LEU A 4 24.18 0.96 24.96
N LEU A 5 23.21 0.10 24.68
CA LEU A 5 21.79 0.40 24.78
C LEU A 5 21.38 0.72 26.22
N GLU A 6 21.77 -0.11 27.19
CA GLU A 6 21.47 0.15 28.61
C GLU A 6 22.17 1.41 29.12
N SER A 7 23.40 1.68 28.69
CA SER A 7 24.15 2.87 29.07
C SER A 7 23.49 4.14 28.51
N GLY A 8 23.07 4.12 27.25
CA GLY A 8 22.32 5.21 26.62
C GLY A 8 20.95 5.40 27.26
N TRP A 9 20.25 4.31 27.58
CA TRP A 9 18.96 4.40 28.26
C TRP A 9 19.09 4.94 29.69
N LEU A 10 20.11 4.50 30.43
CA LEU A 10 20.43 5.03 31.76
C LEU A 10 20.71 6.53 31.70
N TYR A 11 21.44 7.00 30.68
CA TYR A 11 21.64 8.42 30.47
C TYR A 11 20.30 9.17 30.30
N LEU A 12 19.39 8.65 29.46
CA LEU A 12 18.08 9.27 29.24
C LEU A 12 17.26 9.38 30.54
N ILE A 13 17.09 8.28 31.28
CA ILE A 13 16.25 8.26 32.48
C ILE A 13 16.85 9.01 33.68
N THR A 14 18.15 9.34 33.63
CA THR A 14 18.82 10.15 34.67
C THR A 14 18.82 11.65 34.36
N HIS A 15 18.67 12.04 33.09
CA HIS A 15 18.71 13.44 32.65
C HIS A 15 17.33 14.00 32.30
N PHE A 16 16.33 13.16 32.07
CA PHE A 16 14.98 13.56 31.68
C PHE A 16 13.93 12.87 32.55
N SER A 17 12.85 13.58 32.84
CA SER A 17 11.68 13.00 33.52
C SER A 17 10.90 12.04 32.61
N ASP A 18 10.15 11.12 33.22
CA ASP A 18 9.22 10.23 32.51
C ASP A 18 8.26 11.00 31.58
N PHE A 19 7.77 12.16 32.03
CA PHE A 19 6.92 13.03 31.22
C PHE A 19 7.66 13.56 29.98
N GLN A 20 8.89 14.07 30.15
CA GLN A 20 9.68 14.58 29.03
C GLN A 20 10.01 13.48 28.02
N LEU A 21 10.40 12.28 28.48
CA LEU A 21 10.69 11.16 27.60
C LEU A 21 9.44 10.67 26.88
N ALA A 22 8.35 10.45 27.61
CA ALA A 22 7.12 9.92 27.04
C ALA A 22 6.41 10.88 26.09
N CYS A 23 6.51 12.19 26.31
CA CYS A 23 5.86 13.20 25.47
C CYS A 23 6.82 13.80 24.45
N LEU A 24 7.82 14.56 24.91
CA LEU A 24 8.73 15.30 24.02
C LEU A 24 9.71 14.37 23.31
N GLY A 25 10.27 13.39 24.03
CA GLY A 25 11.16 12.39 23.46
C GLY A 25 10.47 11.57 22.37
N SER A 26 9.26 11.08 22.65
CA SER A 26 8.42 10.39 21.66
C SER A 26 8.08 11.30 20.46
N PHE A 27 7.73 12.56 20.70
CA PHE A 27 7.44 13.52 19.62
C PHE A 27 8.67 13.74 18.72
N PHE A 28 9.84 14.04 19.29
CA PHE A 28 11.05 14.24 18.49
C PHE A 28 11.50 12.97 17.77
N LEU A 29 11.33 11.80 18.39
CA LEU A 29 11.58 10.51 17.74
C LEU A 29 10.67 10.35 16.53
N HIS A 30 9.37 10.56 16.71
CA HIS A 30 8.36 10.51 15.65
C HIS A 30 8.71 11.46 14.50
N GLU A 31 8.86 12.76 14.78
CA GLU A 31 9.18 13.78 13.76
C GLU A 31 10.47 13.44 13.01
N SER A 32 11.50 12.97 13.73
CA SER A 32 12.75 12.57 13.11
C SER A 32 12.52 11.41 12.15
N VAL A 33 11.93 10.31 12.60
CA VAL A 33 11.72 9.13 11.76
C VAL A 33 10.83 9.47 10.56
N PHE A 34 9.75 10.20 10.78
CA PHE A 34 8.80 10.59 9.74
C PHE A 34 9.45 11.43 8.63
N PHE A 35 10.10 12.54 8.99
CA PHE A 35 10.71 13.42 7.99
C PHE A 35 11.97 12.81 7.36
N PHE A 36 12.82 12.12 8.13
CA PHE A 36 14.01 11.49 7.55
C PHE A 36 13.69 10.31 6.63
N SER A 37 12.58 9.60 6.86
CA SER A 37 12.13 8.54 5.95
C SER A 37 11.34 9.08 4.74
N GLY A 38 10.54 10.13 4.91
CA GLY A 38 9.68 10.65 3.84
C GLY A 38 10.34 11.65 2.89
N LEU A 39 11.20 12.56 3.39
CA LEU A 39 11.88 13.58 2.55
C LEU A 39 12.74 12.99 1.42
N PRO A 40 13.46 11.86 1.60
CA PRO A 40 14.19 11.22 0.51
C PRO A 40 13.31 10.91 -0.71
N PHE A 41 12.05 10.49 -0.53
CA PHE A 41 11.15 10.20 -1.65
C PHE A 41 10.74 11.46 -2.42
N ILE A 42 10.54 12.58 -1.72
CA ILE A 42 10.32 13.88 -2.38
C ILE A 42 11.55 14.30 -3.17
N PHE A 43 12.75 14.12 -2.61
CA PHE A 43 13.99 14.41 -3.31
C PHE A 43 14.14 13.56 -4.57
N LEU A 44 13.92 12.25 -4.47
CA LEU A 44 13.95 11.33 -5.62
C LEU A 44 12.95 11.75 -6.71
N GLU A 45 11.74 12.13 -6.32
CA GLU A 45 10.69 12.57 -7.24
C GLU A 45 11.08 13.88 -7.96
N ARG A 46 11.55 14.88 -7.22
CA ARG A 46 11.98 16.18 -7.77
C ARG A 46 13.21 16.06 -8.66
N ALA A 47 14.19 15.25 -8.27
CA ALA A 47 15.39 15.00 -9.05
C ALA A 47 15.13 14.10 -10.28
N GLY A 48 13.97 13.44 -10.34
CA GLY A 48 13.65 12.48 -11.39
C GLY A 48 14.54 11.23 -11.33
N TYR A 49 15.01 10.86 -10.14
CA TYR A 49 15.79 9.65 -9.93
C TYR A 49 14.87 8.44 -9.74
N LEU A 50 15.41 7.25 -10.06
CA LEU A 50 14.73 5.98 -9.83
C LEU A 50 13.31 5.88 -10.45
N LYS A 51 13.04 6.63 -11.53
CA LYS A 51 11.74 6.64 -12.23
C LYS A 51 11.21 5.26 -12.62
N LYS A 52 12.11 4.32 -12.91
CA LYS A 52 11.74 2.93 -13.22
C LYS A 52 11.01 2.19 -12.09
N TYR A 53 11.14 2.68 -10.86
CA TYR A 53 10.49 2.13 -9.67
C TYR A 53 9.28 2.97 -9.24
N LYS A 54 8.95 4.06 -9.94
CA LYS A 54 7.79 4.89 -9.62
C LYS A 54 6.52 4.18 -10.07
N ILE A 55 5.52 4.10 -9.19
CA ILE A 55 4.26 3.36 -9.44
C ILE A 55 3.38 4.14 -10.42
N GLN A 56 3.12 5.42 -10.13
CA GLN A 56 2.35 6.31 -11.00
C GLN A 56 3.26 7.27 -11.77
N SER A 57 2.95 7.51 -13.05
CA SER A 57 3.72 8.41 -13.91
C SER A 57 3.49 9.90 -13.60
N LYS A 58 2.35 10.24 -12.99
CA LYS A 58 1.98 11.61 -12.62
C LYS A 58 2.58 11.96 -11.25
N ASN A 59 3.38 13.02 -11.20
CA ASN A 59 3.94 13.53 -9.95
C ASN A 59 3.18 14.77 -9.45
N ASN A 60 3.32 15.05 -8.15
CA ASN A 60 2.79 16.28 -7.56
C ASN A 60 3.74 17.46 -7.85
N THR A 61 3.19 18.67 -7.91
CA THR A 61 4.01 19.86 -8.11
C THR A 61 4.79 20.19 -6.83
N PRO A 62 5.97 20.84 -6.93
CA PRO A 62 6.73 21.27 -5.74
C PRO A 62 5.90 22.12 -4.76
N ALA A 63 5.07 23.03 -5.28
CA ALA A 63 4.17 23.84 -4.47
C ALA A 63 3.13 23.01 -3.71
N ALA A 64 2.61 21.94 -4.32
CA ALA A 64 1.66 21.04 -3.67
C ALA A 64 2.33 20.22 -2.55
N GLN A 65 3.59 19.80 -2.75
CA GLN A 65 4.40 19.14 -1.72
C GLN A 65 4.74 20.10 -0.57
N GLU A 66 5.09 21.35 -0.85
CA GLU A 66 5.38 22.36 0.17
C GLU A 66 4.14 22.71 1.01
N LYS A 67 2.96 22.80 0.36
CA LYS A 67 1.68 22.94 1.06
C LYS A 67 1.41 21.75 1.99
N CYS A 68 1.69 20.52 1.54
CA CYS A 68 1.56 19.31 2.35
C CYS A 68 2.47 19.40 3.59
N ILE A 69 3.77 19.68 3.40
CA ILE A 69 4.76 19.79 4.47
C ILE A 69 4.34 20.85 5.50
N ALA A 70 3.94 22.04 5.05
CA ALA A 70 3.52 23.11 5.95
C ALA A 70 2.31 22.71 6.81
N ARG A 71 1.32 22.02 6.21
CA ARG A 71 0.14 21.51 6.92
C ARG A 71 0.49 20.38 7.89
N LEU A 72 1.38 19.46 7.50
CA LEU A 72 1.89 18.39 8.36
C LEU A 72 2.55 18.96 9.61
N VAL A 73 3.49 19.89 9.46
CA VAL A 73 4.13 20.56 10.60
C VAL A 73 3.08 21.22 11.50
N MET A 74 2.11 21.93 10.92
CA MET A 74 1.02 22.53 11.69
C MET A 74 0.19 21.49 12.46
N TYR A 75 -0.14 20.35 11.86
CA TYR A 75 -0.92 19.30 12.51
C TYR A 75 -0.11 18.50 13.53
N HIS A 76 1.18 18.26 13.29
CA HIS A 76 2.03 17.54 14.23
C HIS A 76 2.21 18.35 15.51
N PHE A 77 2.47 19.65 15.41
CA PHE A 77 2.54 20.53 16.57
C PHE A 77 1.16 20.88 17.17
N GLY A 78 0.13 21.04 16.33
CA GLY A 78 -1.19 21.49 16.75
C GLY A 78 -2.13 20.38 17.23
N VAL A 79 -1.85 19.12 16.87
CA VAL A 79 -2.68 17.95 17.18
C VAL A 79 -1.84 16.86 17.84
N ASN A 80 -0.79 16.35 17.17
CA ASN A 80 -0.05 15.17 17.68
C ASN A 80 0.64 15.45 19.02
N LEU A 81 1.37 16.57 19.13
CA LEU A 81 2.06 16.94 20.36
C LEU A 81 1.08 17.15 21.55
N PRO A 82 -0.02 17.92 21.41
CA PRO A 82 -1.05 17.99 22.43
C PRO A 82 -1.62 16.63 22.81
N VAL A 83 -1.94 15.77 21.84
CA VAL A 83 -2.47 14.41 22.11
C VAL A 83 -1.46 13.59 22.91
N MET A 84 -0.18 13.62 22.57
CA MET A 84 0.87 12.95 23.33
C MET A 84 0.93 13.46 24.78
N ILE A 85 0.92 14.79 24.98
CA ILE A 85 0.93 15.41 26.31
C ILE A 85 -0.30 15.01 27.13
N PHE A 86 -1.51 15.11 26.57
CA PHE A 86 -2.75 14.82 27.27
C PHE A 86 -2.98 13.32 27.50
N SER A 87 -2.39 12.45 26.67
CA SER A 87 -2.47 11.00 26.85
C SER A 87 -1.55 10.46 27.95
N TYR A 88 -0.52 11.22 28.36
CA TYR A 88 0.47 10.74 29.33
C TYR A 88 -0.11 10.18 30.64
N PRO A 89 -1.08 10.83 31.32
CA PRO A 89 -1.69 10.27 32.53
C PRO A 89 -2.37 8.92 32.29
N VAL A 90 -2.98 8.73 31.11
CA VAL A 90 -3.62 7.47 30.72
C VAL A 90 -2.57 6.38 30.55
N PHE A 91 -1.47 6.65 29.84
CA PHE A 91 -0.38 5.68 29.69
C PHE A 91 0.28 5.31 31.03
N ARG A 92 0.43 6.28 31.93
CA ARG A 92 0.92 6.01 33.29
C ARG A 92 -0.05 5.12 34.07
N TYR A 93 -1.35 5.39 33.99
CA TYR A 93 -2.37 4.54 34.61
C TYR A 93 -2.38 3.12 34.03
N MET A 94 -2.14 2.99 32.73
CA MET A 94 -2.06 1.70 32.03
C MET A 94 -0.73 0.96 32.22
N GLY A 95 0.17 1.49 33.05
CA GLY A 95 1.36 0.76 33.51
C GLY A 95 2.63 1.01 32.71
N MET A 96 2.70 2.04 31.85
CA MET A 96 3.91 2.38 31.11
C MET A 96 5.09 2.68 32.05
N GLN A 97 6.22 1.99 31.83
CA GLN A 97 7.45 2.14 32.60
C GLN A 97 8.61 2.64 31.73
N SER A 98 9.55 3.35 32.33
CA SER A 98 10.81 3.79 31.70
C SER A 98 12.05 3.24 32.43
N SER A 99 11.89 2.69 33.64
CA SER A 99 12.98 2.29 34.51
C SER A 99 13.68 1.02 34.03
N LEU A 100 14.98 0.90 34.35
CA LEU A 100 15.71 -0.35 34.22
C LEU A 100 15.18 -1.45 35.17
N PRO A 101 15.35 -2.74 34.83
CA PRO A 101 16.03 -3.28 33.64
C PRO A 101 15.19 -3.14 32.36
N LEU A 102 15.86 -3.09 31.21
CA LEU A 102 15.19 -3.11 29.91
C LEU A 102 14.41 -4.42 29.70
N PRO A 103 13.29 -4.40 28.96
CA PRO A 103 12.54 -5.61 28.65
C PRO A 103 13.39 -6.56 27.81
N SER A 104 13.26 -7.87 28.06
CA SER A 104 13.89 -8.86 27.19
C SER A 104 13.37 -8.77 25.75
N TRP A 105 14.21 -9.08 24.77
CA TRP A 105 13.81 -9.09 23.36
C TRP A 105 12.62 -9.99 23.05
N LYS A 106 12.40 -11.06 23.84
CA LYS A 106 11.22 -11.91 23.72
C LYS A 106 9.94 -11.14 24.04
N VAL A 107 9.94 -10.32 25.10
CA VAL A 107 8.80 -9.47 25.47
C VAL A 107 8.58 -8.41 24.39
N VAL A 108 9.67 -7.73 23.97
CA VAL A 108 9.62 -6.70 22.92
C VAL A 108 9.02 -7.25 21.63
N LEU A 109 9.52 -8.39 21.14
CA LEU A 109 9.04 -9.02 19.91
C LEU A 109 7.58 -9.47 20.01
N THR A 110 7.21 -10.10 21.13
CA THR A 110 5.83 -10.56 21.35
C THR A 110 4.85 -9.39 21.37
N GLN A 111 5.22 -8.30 22.05
CA GLN A 111 4.44 -7.06 22.09
C GLN A 111 4.31 -6.42 20.70
N ILE A 112 5.41 -6.28 19.96
CA ILE A 112 5.38 -5.68 18.61
C ILE A 112 4.50 -6.50 17.66
N LEU A 113 4.62 -7.83 17.65
CA LEU A 113 3.76 -8.69 16.82
C LEU A 113 2.28 -8.54 17.20
N PHE A 114 1.99 -8.50 18.49
CA PHE A 114 0.63 -8.25 18.98
C PHE A 114 0.11 -6.88 18.54
N TYR A 115 0.93 -5.82 18.62
CA TYR A 115 0.54 -4.47 18.20
C TYR A 115 0.25 -4.42 16.70
N PHE A 116 1.10 -5.01 15.87
CA PHE A 116 0.87 -5.09 14.43
C PHE A 116 -0.47 -5.75 14.08
N ILE A 117 -0.79 -6.88 14.71
CA ILE A 117 -2.05 -7.59 14.43
C ILE A 117 -3.26 -6.76 14.88
N LEU A 118 -3.19 -6.18 16.08
CA LEU A 118 -4.32 -5.44 16.65
C LEU A 118 -4.52 -4.09 15.95
N GLU A 119 -3.44 -3.36 15.68
CA GLU A 119 -3.49 -2.10 14.94
C GLU A 119 -4.07 -2.32 13.55
N ASP A 120 -3.58 -3.32 12.80
CA ASP A 120 -4.08 -3.62 11.46
C ASP A 120 -5.58 -4.01 11.48
N PHE A 121 -6.03 -4.74 12.50
CA PHE A 121 -7.45 -5.06 12.71
C PHE A 121 -8.31 -3.80 12.94
N VAL A 122 -7.89 -2.93 13.87
CA VAL A 122 -8.65 -1.71 14.23
C VAL A 122 -8.62 -0.71 13.08
N PHE A 123 -7.46 -0.55 12.45
CA PHE A 123 -7.26 0.29 11.28
C PHE A 123 -8.16 -0.17 10.15
N TYR A 124 -8.14 -1.45 9.77
CA TYR A 124 -8.95 -1.98 8.66
C TYR A 124 -10.42 -1.57 8.77
N TRP A 125 -11.03 -1.82 9.94
CA TRP A 125 -12.45 -1.53 10.14
C TRP A 125 -12.74 -0.03 10.18
N GLY A 126 -11.91 0.75 10.88
CA GLY A 126 -12.10 2.19 10.94
C GLY A 126 -11.84 2.88 9.61
N HIS A 127 -10.82 2.45 8.86
CA HIS A 127 -10.54 2.92 7.51
C HIS A 127 -11.71 2.60 6.56
N ARG A 128 -12.25 1.39 6.61
CA ARG A 128 -13.47 1.04 5.86
C ARG A 128 -14.66 1.93 6.22
N ILE A 129 -14.80 2.31 7.49
CA ILE A 129 -15.84 3.26 7.94
C ILE A 129 -15.55 4.68 7.42
N LEU A 130 -14.29 5.12 7.40
CA LEU A 130 -13.87 6.40 6.83
C LEU A 130 -14.24 6.51 5.34
N HIS A 131 -14.33 5.39 4.64
CA HIS A 131 -14.79 5.31 3.26
C HIS A 131 -16.32 5.28 3.08
N THR A 132 -17.12 5.41 4.15
CA THR A 132 -18.55 5.70 4.00
C THR A 132 -18.78 7.09 3.41
N LYS A 133 -19.91 7.29 2.73
CA LYS A 133 -20.19 8.51 1.94
C LYS A 133 -19.89 9.81 2.69
N TRP A 134 -20.36 9.86 3.93
CA TRP A 134 -20.27 11.07 4.74
C TRP A 134 -18.85 11.29 5.26
N LEU A 135 -18.22 10.26 5.83
CA LEU A 135 -16.87 10.37 6.38
C LEU A 135 -15.84 10.60 5.27
N TYR A 136 -16.01 9.97 4.12
CA TYR A 136 -15.11 10.19 2.99
C TYR A 136 -15.12 11.65 2.58
N LYS A 137 -16.31 12.22 2.34
CA LYS A 137 -16.45 13.59 1.83
C LYS A 137 -15.93 14.67 2.80
N HIS A 138 -16.03 14.44 4.12
CA HIS A 138 -15.75 15.49 5.11
C HIS A 138 -14.48 15.27 5.92
N VAL A 139 -13.96 14.03 5.94
CA VAL A 139 -12.80 13.66 6.76
C VAL A 139 -11.72 13.06 5.84
N HIS A 140 -11.99 11.90 5.26
CA HIS A 140 -10.96 11.10 4.58
C HIS A 140 -10.55 11.65 3.20
N SER A 141 -11.33 12.55 2.62
CA SER A 141 -10.97 13.25 1.37
C SER A 141 -9.72 14.11 1.52
N VAL A 142 -9.36 14.52 2.74
CA VAL A 142 -8.10 15.24 2.99
C VAL A 142 -6.92 14.30 2.77
N HIS A 143 -7.00 13.07 3.29
CA HIS A 143 -6.00 12.04 3.06
C HIS A 143 -5.87 11.68 1.57
N HIS A 144 -7.01 11.54 0.89
CA HIS A 144 -7.07 11.31 -0.57
C HIS A 144 -6.86 12.56 -1.43
N GLU A 145 -6.41 13.71 -0.88
CA GLU A 145 -6.13 14.92 -1.69
C GLU A 145 -5.05 14.64 -2.75
N TYR A 146 -4.12 13.72 -2.44
CA TYR A 146 -2.98 13.36 -3.28
C TYR A 146 -3.14 11.95 -3.87
N ALA A 147 -3.88 11.83 -4.99
CA ALA A 147 -4.09 10.55 -5.67
C ALA A 147 -2.79 9.83 -6.09
N THR A 148 -1.71 10.59 -6.33
CA THR A 148 -0.35 10.04 -6.34
C THR A 148 0.27 10.32 -4.97
N PRO A 149 0.33 9.34 -4.06
CA PRO A 149 0.95 9.54 -2.76
C PRO A 149 2.48 9.70 -2.90
N PHE A 150 3.06 10.37 -1.91
CA PHE A 150 4.50 10.44 -1.67
C PHE A 150 4.71 10.33 -0.17
N GLY A 151 5.84 9.78 0.30
CA GLY A 151 5.95 9.27 1.68
C GLY A 151 5.37 10.14 2.81
N LEU A 152 5.47 11.46 2.73
CA LEU A 152 4.91 12.39 3.72
C LEU A 152 3.36 12.52 3.70
N THR A 153 2.67 12.15 2.62
CA THR A 153 1.20 12.15 2.59
C THR A 153 0.59 11.10 3.51
N SER A 154 1.39 10.16 4.01
CA SER A 154 0.96 9.12 4.97
C SER A 154 0.29 9.65 6.23
N GLU A 155 0.67 10.84 6.69
CA GLU A 155 0.08 11.49 7.87
C GLU A 155 -0.65 12.79 7.51
N TYR A 156 -0.79 13.09 6.21
CA TYR A 156 -1.56 14.23 5.75
C TYR A 156 -3.05 13.89 5.80
N ALA A 157 -3.70 14.19 6.91
CA ALA A 157 -5.09 13.82 7.14
C ALA A 157 -5.87 14.90 7.88
N HIS A 158 -7.19 14.75 7.91
CA HIS A 158 -8.05 15.60 8.72
C HIS A 158 -7.80 15.34 10.22
N PRO A 159 -7.83 16.35 11.12
CA PRO A 159 -7.56 16.14 12.55
C PRO A 159 -8.36 15.01 13.23
N ALA A 160 -9.62 14.83 12.84
CA ALA A 160 -10.44 13.72 13.35
C ALA A 160 -9.91 12.34 12.94
N GLU A 161 -9.34 12.23 11.73
CA GLU A 161 -8.70 11.01 11.26
C GLU A 161 -7.36 10.79 11.97
N ILE A 162 -6.56 11.85 12.17
CA ILE A 162 -5.34 11.79 12.98
C ILE A 162 -5.62 11.22 14.38
N LEU A 163 -6.70 11.65 15.04
CA LEU A 163 -7.10 11.10 16.35
C LEU A 163 -7.46 9.61 16.28
N PHE A 164 -8.18 9.19 15.24
CA PHE A 164 -8.51 7.78 15.02
C PHE A 164 -7.26 6.94 14.76
N LEU A 165 -6.37 7.39 13.87
CA LEU A 165 -5.11 6.71 13.53
C LEU A 165 -4.18 6.61 14.74
N GLY A 166 -4.09 7.69 15.53
CA GLY A 166 -3.36 7.69 16.80
C GLY A 166 -3.94 6.69 17.79
N PHE A 167 -5.28 6.61 17.91
CA PHE A 167 -5.94 5.60 18.75
C PHE A 167 -5.65 4.17 18.29
N ALA A 168 -5.79 3.88 16.99
CA ALA A 168 -5.49 2.56 16.42
C ALA A 168 -4.03 2.14 16.69
N THR A 169 -3.10 3.08 16.55
CA THR A 169 -1.67 2.86 16.81
C THR A 169 -1.37 2.56 18.28
N ILE A 170 -2.14 3.14 19.20
CA ILE A 170 -1.83 3.13 20.64
C ILE A 170 -2.60 2.07 21.43
N ILE A 171 -3.74 1.57 20.94
CA ILE A 171 -4.57 0.66 21.74
C ILE A 171 -3.83 -0.64 22.15
N GLY A 172 -2.98 -1.19 21.30
CA GLY A 172 -2.13 -2.34 21.65
C GLY A 172 -1.19 -2.04 22.81
N PRO A 173 -0.30 -1.03 22.67
CA PRO A 173 0.53 -0.55 23.78
C PRO A 173 -0.27 -0.25 25.04
N ALA A 174 -1.39 0.45 24.92
CA ALA A 174 -2.26 0.80 26.03
C ALA A 174 -2.71 -0.44 26.83
N ILE A 175 -3.12 -1.52 26.15
CA ILE A 175 -3.54 -2.78 26.80
C ILE A 175 -2.40 -3.44 27.58
N THR A 176 -1.17 -3.41 27.05
CA THR A 176 -0.05 -4.16 27.62
C THR A 176 0.80 -3.39 28.64
N GLY A 177 0.65 -2.06 28.71
CA GLY A 177 1.49 -1.20 29.55
C GLY A 177 2.99 -1.35 29.30
N PRO A 178 3.50 -1.10 28.08
CA PRO A 178 4.86 -1.44 27.71
C PRO A 178 5.90 -0.58 28.42
N HIS A 179 7.13 -1.08 28.38
CA HIS A 179 8.29 -0.23 28.60
C HIS A 179 8.41 0.81 27.48
N LEU A 180 8.81 2.04 27.80
CA LEU A 180 8.89 3.16 26.85
C LEU A 180 9.81 2.85 25.66
N LEU A 181 10.89 2.10 25.87
CA LEU A 181 11.75 1.58 24.78
C LEU A 181 10.94 0.75 23.76
N THR A 182 10.04 -0.11 24.22
CA THR A 182 9.21 -0.93 23.33
C THR A 182 8.19 -0.07 22.58
N LEU A 183 7.62 0.94 23.24
CA LEU A 183 6.74 1.91 22.60
C LEU A 183 7.47 2.72 21.53
N TRP A 184 8.71 3.16 21.80
CA TRP A 184 9.54 3.87 20.84
C TRP A 184 9.91 2.99 19.64
N LEU A 185 10.27 1.73 19.88
CA LEU A 185 10.55 0.79 18.79
C LEU A 185 9.30 0.52 17.94
N TRP A 186 8.13 0.34 18.58
CA TRP A 186 6.85 0.23 17.89
C TRP A 186 6.55 1.45 17.03
N MET A 187 6.70 2.65 17.59
CA MET A 187 6.49 3.92 16.87
C MET A 187 7.41 4.05 15.66
N VAL A 188 8.70 3.73 15.81
CA VAL A 188 9.67 3.74 14.70
C VAL A 188 9.20 2.79 13.59
N LEU A 189 8.85 1.55 13.93
CA LEU A 189 8.42 0.55 12.94
C LEU A 189 7.13 0.99 12.24
N ARG A 190 6.15 1.50 12.98
CA ARG A 190 4.86 1.96 12.46
C ARG A 190 5.01 3.17 11.52
N VAL A 191 5.84 4.14 11.89
CA VAL A 191 6.13 5.33 11.04
C VAL A 191 6.88 4.92 9.76
N LEU A 192 7.88 4.04 9.86
CA LEU A 192 8.59 3.57 8.67
C LEU A 192 7.66 2.82 7.72
N GLU A 193 6.78 1.98 8.26
CA GLU A 193 5.83 1.20 7.49
C GLU A 193 4.79 2.10 6.79
N THR A 194 4.20 3.07 7.49
CA THR A 194 3.23 3.98 6.87
C THR A 194 3.86 4.85 5.78
N VAL A 195 5.10 5.32 5.98
CA VAL A 195 5.83 6.09 4.97
C VAL A 195 6.17 5.22 3.76
N GLU A 196 6.57 3.96 3.97
CA GLU A 196 6.82 3.00 2.88
C GLU A 196 5.55 2.76 2.05
N ALA A 197 4.42 2.49 2.70
CA ALA A 197 3.14 2.27 2.04
C ALA A 197 2.69 3.48 1.18
N HIS A 198 3.14 4.69 1.51
CA HIS A 198 2.81 5.92 0.76
C HIS A 198 3.95 6.44 -0.10
N CYS A 199 5.09 5.77 -0.16
CA CYS A 199 6.28 6.37 -0.77
C CYS A 199 6.11 6.63 -2.28
N GLY A 200 5.17 5.92 -2.92
CA GLY A 200 4.89 6.01 -4.36
C GLY A 200 5.95 5.33 -5.23
N TYR A 201 6.78 4.48 -4.62
CA TYR A 201 7.81 3.70 -5.28
C TYR A 201 7.68 2.23 -4.88
N HIS A 202 7.88 1.33 -5.86
CA HIS A 202 8.02 -0.10 -5.61
C HIS A 202 9.44 -0.54 -5.99
N PHE A 203 10.24 -0.87 -4.98
CA PHE A 203 11.63 -1.28 -5.20
C PHE A 203 11.73 -2.81 -5.27
N PRO A 204 12.80 -3.34 -5.90
CA PRO A 204 13.09 -4.78 -5.86
C PRO A 204 13.26 -5.32 -4.43
N TRP A 205 13.62 -4.45 -3.47
CA TRP A 205 13.79 -4.78 -2.06
C TRP A 205 12.60 -4.36 -1.17
N SER A 206 11.47 -3.92 -1.75
CA SER A 206 10.25 -3.64 -0.98
C SER A 206 9.77 -4.92 -0.25
N PHE A 207 9.30 -4.78 0.98
CA PHE A 207 8.94 -5.93 1.81
C PHE A 207 7.79 -6.76 1.24
N SER A 208 6.89 -6.13 0.47
CA SER A 208 5.82 -6.80 -0.28
C SER A 208 6.32 -7.88 -1.24
N ASN A 209 7.58 -7.81 -1.71
CA ASN A 209 8.17 -8.84 -2.57
C ASN A 209 8.59 -10.11 -1.82
N PHE A 210 8.73 -10.05 -0.48
CA PHE A 210 9.28 -11.16 0.31
C PHE A 210 8.33 -11.69 1.39
N LEU A 211 7.43 -10.84 1.89
CA LEU A 211 6.51 -11.18 2.97
C LEU A 211 5.10 -11.38 2.41
N PRO A 212 4.60 -12.64 2.38
CA PRO A 212 3.21 -12.89 2.01
C PRO A 212 2.27 -12.07 2.88
N LEU A 213 1.22 -11.54 2.27
CA LEU A 213 0.19 -10.70 2.89
C LEU A 213 0.62 -9.26 3.22
N TYR A 214 1.90 -8.89 3.12
CA TYR A 214 2.30 -7.49 3.28
C TYR A 214 1.86 -6.67 2.07
N GLY A 215 1.07 -5.60 2.28
CA GLY A 215 0.49 -4.80 1.21
C GLY A 215 1.54 -3.94 0.51
N GLY A 216 2.32 -3.18 1.29
CA GLY A 216 3.34 -2.26 0.79
C GLY A 216 2.79 -1.13 -0.10
N ALA A 217 3.72 -0.45 -0.78
CA ALA A 217 3.42 0.75 -1.56
C ALA A 217 2.38 0.53 -2.68
N ASP A 218 2.49 -0.55 -3.47
CA ASP A 218 1.56 -0.81 -4.59
C ASP A 218 0.10 -0.97 -4.15
N PHE A 219 -0.11 -1.69 -3.04
CA PHE A 219 -1.43 -1.94 -2.49
C PHE A 219 -2.14 -0.65 -2.10
N HIS A 220 -1.40 0.26 -1.46
CA HIS A 220 -1.95 1.51 -0.95
C HIS A 220 -1.97 2.61 -2.03
N ASP A 221 -1.02 2.62 -2.97
CA ASP A 221 -1.04 3.52 -4.12
C ASP A 221 -2.29 3.27 -4.99
N TYR A 222 -2.63 2.01 -5.26
CA TYR A 222 -3.89 1.66 -5.95
C TYR A 222 -5.12 2.14 -5.19
N HIS A 223 -5.08 2.11 -3.86
CA HIS A 223 -6.14 2.61 -3.02
C HIS A 223 -6.34 4.13 -3.18
N HIS A 224 -5.27 4.92 -3.15
CA HIS A 224 -5.31 6.37 -3.39
C HIS A 224 -5.74 6.72 -4.82
N ARG A 225 -5.35 5.88 -5.79
CA ARG A 225 -5.74 6.06 -7.19
C ARG A 225 -7.25 5.87 -7.40
N LEU A 226 -7.83 4.86 -6.75
CA LEU A 226 -9.25 4.54 -6.86
C LEU A 226 -10.05 5.15 -5.71
N LEU A 227 -10.45 6.39 -5.91
CA LEU A 227 -11.22 7.18 -4.94
C LEU A 227 -12.47 6.44 -4.41
N TYR A 228 -12.85 6.84 -3.20
CA TYR A 228 -14.12 6.50 -2.55
C TYR A 228 -14.26 5.08 -2.00
N THR A 229 -14.63 4.07 -2.77
CA THR A 229 -14.77 2.68 -2.25
C THR A 229 -14.36 1.64 -3.28
N LYS A 230 -13.73 2.09 -4.37
CA LYS A 230 -13.55 1.28 -5.57
C LYS A 230 -12.34 0.34 -5.47
N SER A 231 -11.35 0.66 -4.65
CA SER A 231 -10.20 -0.22 -4.43
C SER A 231 -10.54 -1.44 -3.59
N GLY A 232 -11.30 -1.26 -2.50
CA GLY A 232 -11.55 -2.31 -1.52
C GLY A 232 -10.33 -2.70 -0.69
N ASN A 233 -9.24 -1.91 -0.77
CA ASN A 233 -7.98 -2.11 -0.07
C ASN A 233 -7.96 -1.25 1.20
N TYR A 234 -8.22 -1.82 2.38
CA TYR A 234 -8.37 -1.02 3.61
C TYR A 234 -7.36 -1.36 4.71
N SER A 235 -6.64 -2.47 4.65
CA SER A 235 -5.60 -2.77 5.65
C SER A 235 -4.47 -1.74 5.65
N SER A 236 -3.85 -1.59 6.82
CA SER A 236 -2.69 -0.71 7.00
C SER A 236 -1.42 -1.38 6.49
N THR A 237 -1.21 -2.64 6.88
CA THR A 237 0.04 -3.38 6.68
C THR A 237 -0.20 -4.75 6.09
N PHE A 238 -1.12 -5.53 6.68
CA PHE A 238 -1.35 -6.91 6.26
C PHE A 238 -2.72 -7.09 5.59
N THR A 239 -2.71 -7.56 4.36
CA THR A 239 -3.87 -7.73 3.48
C THR A 239 -4.76 -8.96 3.82
N TYR A 240 -4.64 -9.53 5.02
CA TYR A 240 -5.39 -10.74 5.38
C TYR A 240 -6.90 -10.45 5.51
N MET A 241 -7.27 -9.23 5.90
CA MET A 241 -8.67 -8.78 5.94
C MET A 241 -9.21 -8.38 4.56
N ASP A 242 -8.32 -7.99 3.64
CA ASP A 242 -8.63 -7.68 2.25
C ASP A 242 -8.61 -8.91 1.32
N TRP A 243 -8.52 -10.14 1.86
CA TRP A 243 -8.45 -11.35 1.04
C TRP A 243 -9.68 -11.57 0.12
N ARG A 244 -10.81 -10.91 0.41
CA ARG A 244 -12.00 -10.94 -0.45
C ARG A 244 -12.05 -9.82 -1.49
N THR A 245 -11.06 -8.93 -1.50
CA THR A 245 -10.96 -7.81 -2.43
C THR A 245 -9.84 -8.08 -3.46
N PRO A 246 -10.06 -7.80 -4.76
CA PRO A 246 -9.07 -8.09 -5.78
C PRO A 246 -7.75 -7.38 -5.47
N ARG A 247 -6.69 -8.16 -5.27
CA ARG A 247 -5.33 -7.62 -5.13
C ARG A 247 -4.95 -6.92 -6.43
N THR A 248 -4.28 -5.79 -6.27
CA THR A 248 -4.03 -4.76 -7.28
C THR A 248 -3.47 -5.25 -8.61
N SER A 249 -3.96 -4.61 -9.69
CA SER A 249 -3.24 -4.37 -10.95
C SER A 249 -2.48 -5.53 -11.61
N GLY A 250 -3.12 -6.69 -11.77
CA GLY A 250 -2.74 -7.57 -12.88
C GLY A 250 -3.01 -6.83 -14.19
N LYS A 251 -1.97 -6.41 -14.93
CA LYS A 251 -2.14 -6.08 -16.34
C LYS A 251 -2.63 -7.34 -17.04
N LEU A 252 -3.91 -7.37 -17.38
CA LEU A 252 -4.45 -8.40 -18.24
C LEU A 252 -3.89 -8.15 -19.65
N VAL A 253 -2.79 -8.83 -20.01
CA VAL A 253 -2.30 -8.79 -21.39
C VAL A 253 -3.17 -9.77 -22.19
N CYS A 254 -4.22 -9.27 -22.84
CA CYS A 254 -4.87 -10.04 -23.90
C CYS A 254 -3.96 -10.00 -25.13
N VAL A 255 -3.37 -11.15 -25.47
CA VAL A 255 -2.68 -11.32 -26.75
C VAL A 255 -3.72 -11.73 -27.77
N LEU A 256 -4.02 -10.86 -28.73
CA LEU A 256 -4.80 -11.22 -29.91
C LEU A 256 -3.90 -11.87 -30.94
N VAL A 257 -4.12 -13.15 -31.17
CA VAL A 257 -3.45 -13.91 -32.21
C VAL A 257 -4.32 -13.88 -33.45
N SER A 258 -3.81 -13.28 -34.53
CA SER A 258 -4.40 -13.38 -35.87
C SER A 258 -3.90 -14.66 -36.53
N THR A 259 -4.82 -15.56 -36.89
CA THR A 259 -4.49 -16.73 -37.72
C THR A 259 -4.59 -16.33 -39.19
N TYR A 260 -3.54 -15.71 -39.74
CA TYR A 260 -3.40 -15.65 -41.20
C TYR A 260 -2.87 -17.00 -41.69
N GLY A 261 -3.76 -17.97 -41.85
CA GLY A 261 -3.42 -19.33 -42.27
C GLY A 261 -4.59 -20.02 -42.95
N ASP A 262 -4.32 -20.51 -44.16
CA ASP A 262 -5.24 -21.13 -45.12
C ASP A 262 -6.24 -22.15 -44.53
N ARG A 263 -7.45 -22.19 -45.07
CA ARG A 263 -8.68 -22.87 -44.58
C ARG A 263 -8.63 -24.41 -44.59
N ARG A 264 -7.47 -25.06 -44.52
CA ARG A 264 -7.35 -26.52 -44.69
C ARG A 264 -6.32 -27.17 -43.78
N SER A 265 -6.59 -27.25 -42.47
CA SER A 265 -6.15 -28.35 -41.59
C SER A 265 -6.43 -28.06 -40.10
N ALA A 266 -7.70 -27.90 -39.72
CA ALA A 266 -8.08 -27.90 -38.30
C ALA A 266 -8.30 -29.34 -37.81
N THR A 267 -7.23 -30.11 -37.69
CA THR A 267 -7.22 -31.39 -36.94
C THR A 267 -5.95 -31.45 -36.11
N SER A 268 -6.12 -31.34 -34.79
CA SER A 268 -5.17 -31.67 -33.71
C SER A 268 -3.72 -31.16 -33.83
N GLN A 269 -3.29 -30.35 -32.86
CA GLN A 269 -1.89 -30.01 -32.57
C GLN A 269 -1.15 -29.11 -33.58
N THR A 270 -1.65 -27.89 -33.83
CA THR A 270 -0.83 -26.85 -34.45
C THR A 270 0.05 -26.18 -33.40
N ARG A 271 1.36 -26.42 -33.47
CA ARG A 271 2.41 -25.80 -32.65
C ARG A 271 2.34 -24.27 -32.76
N LEU A 272 2.13 -23.60 -31.62
CA LEU A 272 2.19 -22.13 -31.47
C LEU A 272 3.64 -21.63 -31.56
N THR A 273 4.29 -21.72 -32.73
CA THR A 273 5.71 -21.34 -32.87
C THR A 273 5.97 -20.12 -33.76
N ASN A 274 4.94 -19.41 -34.25
CA ASN A 274 5.13 -18.16 -35.00
C ASN A 274 3.95 -17.21 -34.75
N LEU A 275 4.06 -16.38 -33.71
CA LEU A 275 3.08 -15.34 -33.39
C LEU A 275 3.69 -13.98 -33.72
N ASN A 276 3.22 -13.33 -34.78
CA ASN A 276 3.49 -11.92 -35.03
C ASN A 276 2.47 -11.08 -34.25
N LEU A 277 2.92 -10.40 -33.18
CA LEU A 277 2.15 -9.40 -32.45
C LEU A 277 1.88 -8.20 -33.36
N HIS A 278 0.65 -8.03 -33.84
CA HIS A 278 0.33 -6.95 -34.78
C HIS A 278 -0.53 -5.80 -34.23
N SER A 279 -0.95 -5.80 -32.98
CA SER A 279 -1.59 -4.62 -32.38
C SER A 279 -1.72 -4.73 -30.86
N GLU A 280 -1.22 -3.74 -30.12
CA GLU A 280 -1.68 -3.46 -28.76
C GLU A 280 -3.16 -3.05 -28.82
N ILE A 281 -4.03 -3.75 -28.08
CA ILE A 281 -5.40 -3.30 -27.87
C ILE A 281 -5.47 -2.66 -26.49
N ASP A 282 -5.94 -1.41 -26.48
CA ASP A 282 -6.18 -0.64 -25.27
C ASP A 282 -7.41 -1.22 -24.56
N ILE A 283 -7.20 -1.94 -23.46
CA ILE A 283 -8.27 -2.48 -22.63
C ILE A 283 -8.65 -1.37 -21.65
N GLY A 284 -9.80 -0.73 -21.89
CA GLY A 284 -10.37 0.23 -20.94
C GLY A 284 -10.69 -0.41 -19.60
N ASP A 285 -10.73 0.41 -18.54
CA ASP A 285 -10.94 0.04 -17.14
C ASP A 285 -12.01 -1.06 -16.96
N VAL A 286 -11.73 -1.99 -16.04
CA VAL A 286 -12.64 -3.06 -15.61
C VAL A 286 -13.99 -2.46 -15.22
N ALA A 287 -15.02 -2.67 -16.04
CA ALA A 287 -16.38 -2.33 -15.68
C ALA A 287 -16.93 -3.39 -14.72
N ASP A 288 -17.84 -2.96 -13.85
CA ASP A 288 -18.42 -3.66 -12.68
C ASP A 288 -19.04 -5.06 -12.94
N ASP A 289 -19.01 -5.57 -14.18
CA ASP A 289 -19.65 -6.83 -14.63
C ASP A 289 -18.66 -7.87 -15.21
N HIS A 290 -17.34 -7.75 -14.99
CA HIS A 290 -16.32 -8.59 -15.66
C HIS A 290 -16.35 -8.52 -17.20
N VAL A 291 -16.84 -7.39 -17.73
CA VAL A 291 -16.93 -7.13 -19.17
C VAL A 291 -15.78 -6.24 -19.63
N PHE A 292 -14.90 -6.76 -20.47
CA PHE A 292 -13.82 -6.00 -21.10
C PHE A 292 -14.26 -5.47 -22.47
N ARG A 293 -13.97 -4.21 -22.79
CA ARG A 293 -14.19 -3.68 -24.14
C ARG A 293 -12.90 -3.70 -24.95
N ALA A 294 -12.93 -4.36 -26.09
CA ALA A 294 -11.84 -4.40 -27.06
C ALA A 294 -12.34 -3.90 -28.42
N SER A 295 -11.47 -3.24 -29.19
CA SER A 295 -11.79 -2.77 -30.55
C SER A 295 -10.66 -3.13 -31.50
N THR A 296 -10.98 -3.75 -32.64
CA THR A 296 -10.02 -4.09 -33.70
C THR A 296 -10.41 -3.44 -35.02
N TYR A 297 -9.41 -3.04 -35.80
CA TYR A 297 -9.59 -2.47 -37.14
C TYR A 297 -9.40 -3.51 -38.26
N LEU A 298 -9.09 -4.76 -37.90
CA LEU A 298 -8.75 -5.83 -38.85
C LEU A 298 -9.89 -6.87 -38.94
N SER A 299 -10.11 -7.40 -40.14
CA SER A 299 -11.01 -8.53 -40.41
C SER A 299 -10.25 -9.86 -40.33
N GLY A 300 -10.81 -10.88 -39.67
CA GLY A 300 -10.17 -12.18 -39.51
C GLY A 300 -10.76 -13.03 -38.39
N GLU A 301 -10.24 -14.26 -38.23
CA GLU A 301 -10.44 -15.04 -37.01
C GLU A 301 -9.38 -14.65 -35.97
N PHE A 302 -9.85 -14.43 -34.75
CA PHE A 302 -9.06 -13.95 -33.64
C PHE A 302 -9.24 -14.87 -32.45
N LEU A 303 -8.12 -15.26 -31.85
CA LEU A 303 -8.08 -16.07 -30.65
C LEU A 303 -7.84 -15.15 -29.45
N LEU A 304 -8.76 -15.19 -28.49
CA LEU A 304 -8.55 -14.61 -27.17
C LEU A 304 -7.96 -15.66 -26.25
N ALA A 305 -6.72 -15.43 -25.82
CA ALA A 305 -6.05 -16.28 -24.84
C ALA A 305 -5.61 -15.45 -23.63
N LEU A 306 -5.80 -16.02 -22.43
CA LEU A 306 -5.21 -15.52 -21.20
C LEU A 306 -3.88 -16.23 -20.97
N CYS A 307 -2.84 -15.47 -20.68
CA CYS A 307 -1.58 -16.02 -20.20
C CYS A 307 -1.61 -16.06 -18.67
N GLY A 308 -1.59 -17.26 -18.09
CA GLY A 308 -1.51 -17.48 -16.65
C GLY A 308 -0.26 -18.28 -16.27
N PRO A 309 0.01 -18.48 -14.96
CA PRO A 309 1.21 -19.18 -14.47
C PRO A 309 1.31 -20.65 -14.92
N HIS A 310 0.22 -21.23 -15.44
CA HIS A 310 0.17 -22.61 -15.94
C HIS A 310 0.11 -22.75 -17.47
N GLY A 311 0.27 -21.64 -18.20
CA GLY A 311 0.31 -21.62 -19.66
C GLY A 311 -0.75 -20.72 -20.31
N LEU A 312 -0.86 -20.84 -21.63
CA LEU A 312 -1.82 -20.10 -22.44
C LEU A 312 -3.19 -20.81 -22.39
N HIS A 313 -4.20 -20.15 -21.83
CA HIS A 313 -5.57 -20.65 -21.78
C HIS A 313 -6.42 -19.95 -22.84
N LEU A 314 -6.87 -20.71 -23.84
CA LEU A 314 -7.78 -20.20 -24.86
C LEU A 314 -9.19 -20.03 -24.27
N ILE A 315 -9.78 -18.85 -24.43
CA ILE A 315 -11.09 -18.51 -23.87
C ILE A 315 -12.15 -18.54 -24.95
N GLN A 316 -11.89 -17.86 -26.06
CA GLN A 316 -12.90 -17.66 -27.08
C GLN A 316 -12.28 -17.38 -28.44
N VAL A 317 -12.93 -17.90 -29.48
CA VAL A 317 -12.62 -17.61 -30.89
C VAL A 317 -13.66 -16.60 -31.38
N PHE A 318 -13.20 -15.52 -31.99
CA PHE A 318 -14.05 -14.52 -32.64
C PHE A 318 -13.77 -14.52 -34.14
N SER A 319 -14.79 -14.32 -34.96
CA SER A 319 -14.64 -14.12 -36.40
C SER A 319 -15.26 -12.78 -36.76
N PHE A 320 -14.47 -11.87 -37.34
CA PHE A 320 -14.92 -10.52 -37.70
C PHE A 320 -14.86 -10.30 -39.21
N ALA A 321 -15.96 -9.78 -39.77
CA ALA A 321 -16.04 -9.26 -41.12
C ALA A 321 -16.05 -7.72 -41.06
N GLY A 322 -14.87 -7.12 -40.84
CA GLY A 322 -14.68 -5.67 -40.72
C GLY A 322 -14.52 -5.18 -39.27
N GLY A 323 -13.86 -4.03 -39.09
CA GLY A 323 -13.52 -3.49 -37.76
C GLY A 323 -14.75 -3.17 -36.90
N GLY A 324 -14.62 -3.35 -35.58
CA GLY A 324 -15.71 -3.16 -34.62
C GLY A 324 -15.26 -3.21 -33.16
N SER A 325 -16.13 -2.75 -32.26
CA SER A 325 -15.98 -2.81 -30.80
C SER A 325 -16.85 -3.93 -30.21
N PHE A 326 -16.33 -4.67 -29.23
CA PHE A 326 -17.06 -5.77 -28.58
C PHE A 326 -16.80 -5.83 -27.08
N GLY A 327 -17.74 -6.44 -26.36
CA GLY A 327 -17.63 -6.78 -24.94
C GLY A 327 -17.22 -8.24 -24.76
N ILE A 328 -16.22 -8.50 -23.92
CA ILE A 328 -15.75 -9.83 -23.54
C ILE A 328 -16.22 -10.08 -22.11
N THR A 329 -17.07 -11.08 -21.91
CA THR A 329 -17.49 -11.50 -20.57
C THR A 329 -16.66 -12.70 -20.16
N LEU A 330 -15.87 -12.61 -19.09
CA LEU A 330 -15.12 -13.77 -18.60
C LEU A 330 -16.03 -14.71 -17.79
N PRO A 331 -15.87 -16.05 -17.93
CA PRO A 331 -16.55 -16.99 -17.05
C PRO A 331 -16.12 -16.78 -15.60
N GLN A 332 -17.08 -16.82 -14.66
CA GLN A 332 -16.82 -16.60 -13.22
C GLN A 332 -15.74 -17.53 -12.65
N GLU A 333 -15.53 -18.71 -13.26
CA GLU A 333 -14.54 -19.70 -12.85
C GLU A 333 -13.09 -19.31 -13.18
N VAL A 334 -12.87 -18.40 -14.12
CA VAL A 334 -11.52 -17.98 -14.57
C VAL A 334 -11.02 -16.74 -13.83
N VAL A 335 -11.95 -15.94 -13.29
CA VAL A 335 -11.67 -14.70 -12.53
C VAL A 335 -10.68 -14.90 -11.37
N PRO A 336 -10.74 -15.99 -10.57
CA PRO A 336 -9.81 -16.20 -9.45
C PRO A 336 -8.37 -16.51 -9.87
N PHE A 337 -8.16 -17.10 -11.06
CA PHE A 337 -6.84 -17.49 -11.55
C PHE A 337 -6.04 -16.32 -12.16
N LEU A 338 -6.73 -15.22 -12.45
CA LEU A 338 -6.12 -13.96 -12.92
C LEU A 338 -5.53 -13.12 -11.78
N CYS A 339 -5.85 -13.46 -10.54
CA CYS A 339 -5.41 -12.76 -9.34
C CYS A 339 -4.07 -13.26 -8.77
N PHE A 340 -3.45 -14.25 -9.41
CA PHE A 340 -2.19 -14.86 -8.98
C PHE A 340 -1.21 -15.00 -10.15
N GLY A 341 -0.37 -14.00 -10.38
CA GLY A 341 0.75 -14.16 -11.32
C GLY A 341 1.49 -12.88 -11.62
N ASP A 342 2.69 -12.74 -11.05
CA ASP A 342 3.73 -11.85 -11.56
C ASP A 342 4.20 -12.36 -12.94
N LEU A 343 4.07 -11.53 -13.98
CA LEU A 343 4.68 -11.80 -15.29
C LEU A 343 6.09 -11.20 -15.37
N SER A 344 7.02 -11.73 -14.57
CA SER A 344 8.46 -11.56 -14.80
C SER A 344 9.00 -12.76 -15.59
N GLY A 345 8.49 -12.97 -16.81
CA GLY A 345 8.98 -13.99 -17.73
C GLY A 345 9.42 -13.33 -19.03
N SER A 346 10.74 -13.21 -19.24
CA SER A 346 11.29 -12.80 -20.53
C SER A 346 10.88 -13.81 -21.60
N LEU A 347 10.05 -13.40 -22.56
CA LEU A 347 9.87 -14.13 -23.81
C LEU A 347 11.12 -13.89 -24.67
N THR A 348 12.14 -14.71 -24.49
CA THR A 348 13.19 -14.88 -25.51
C THR A 348 12.66 -15.78 -26.63
N PRO A 349 13.06 -15.51 -27.89
CA PRO A 349 12.36 -15.94 -29.11
C PRO A 349 12.19 -17.44 -29.30
#